data_AF-A0A920VA27-F1
#
_entry.id   AF-A0A920VA27-F1
#
_cell.length_a   1.000
_cell.length_b   1.000
_cell.length_c   1.000
_cell.angle_alpha   90.00
_cell.angle_beta   90.00
_cell.angle_gamma   90.00
#
_symmetry.space_group_name_H-M   'P 1'
#
loop_
_entity.id
_entity.type
_entity.pdbx_description
1 polymer ?
#
loop_
_entity_poly.entity_id
_entity_poly.type
_entity_poly.pdbx_seq_one_letter_code
_entity_poly.pdbx_strand_id
1 'polypeptide(L)'
;MPHKTISNLIKEESVKIIRKGSWGAYWLEPFIEIEKDGVRTGASYRNIDLTHLKTIEDFFLDFEKKNPFDINEIDFIKNQNRIVFSRIGQQDPLDINYYRATKGYESLITALEIGHQETIDKI
;
A
#
# COMPACT_ATOMS: atom_id res chain seq x y z
N MET A 1 0.67 -9.93 -15.97
CA MET A 1 0.42 -8.91 -14.93
C MET A 1 1.20 -9.32 -13.70
N PRO A 2 2.14 -8.50 -13.19
CA PRO A 2 3.05 -8.89 -12.11
C PRO A 2 2.40 -9.54 -10.88
N HIS A 3 1.25 -9.01 -10.45
CA HIS A 3 0.52 -9.59 -9.30
C HIS A 3 0.10 -11.05 -9.51
N LYS A 4 -0.32 -11.46 -10.73
CA LYS A 4 -0.72 -12.84 -11.00
C LYS A 4 0.46 -13.79 -10.94
N THR A 5 1.59 -13.38 -11.53
CA THR A 5 2.81 -14.18 -11.51
C THR A 5 3.26 -14.41 -10.08
N ILE A 6 3.35 -13.35 -9.27
CA ILE A 6 3.83 -13.45 -7.88
C ILE A 6 2.85 -14.22 -7.00
N SER A 7 1.53 -14.02 -7.15
CA SER A 7 0.54 -14.82 -6.42
C SER A 7 0.67 -16.32 -6.70
N ASN A 8 1.07 -16.72 -7.90
CA ASN A 8 1.28 -18.13 -8.24
C ASN A 8 2.58 -18.72 -7.67
N LEU A 9 3.56 -17.88 -7.31
CA LEU A 9 4.81 -18.31 -6.67
C LEU A 9 4.62 -18.63 -5.19
N ILE A 10 3.62 -18.02 -4.56
CA ILE A 10 3.32 -18.20 -3.14
C ILE A 10 2.47 -19.46 -2.99
N LYS A 11 3.13 -20.54 -2.59
CA LYS A 11 2.51 -21.84 -2.27
C LYS A 11 2.45 -22.13 -0.79
N GLU A 12 3.11 -21.31 0.03
CA GLU A 12 3.25 -21.50 1.47
C GLU A 12 2.35 -20.55 2.27
N GLU A 13 1.86 -21.01 3.42
CA GLU A 13 1.08 -20.22 4.38
C GLU A 13 1.91 -19.14 5.10
N SER A 14 3.23 -19.09 4.88
CA SER A 14 4.18 -18.19 5.55
C SER A 14 4.17 -16.76 5.00
N VAL A 15 3.60 -16.52 3.81
CA VAL A 15 3.58 -15.21 3.15
C VAL A 15 2.15 -14.71 2.96
N LYS A 16 1.85 -13.55 3.54
CA LYS A 16 0.56 -12.87 3.35
C LYS A 16 0.64 -11.88 2.18
N ILE A 17 -0.18 -12.11 1.15
CA ILE A 17 -0.34 -11.15 0.05
C ILE A 17 -1.39 -10.11 0.43
N ILE A 18 -1.03 -8.83 0.33
CA ILE A 18 -1.97 -7.71 0.54
C ILE A 18 -2.09 -6.92 -0.75
N ARG A 19 -3.33 -6.72 -1.21
CA ARG A 19 -3.63 -5.92 -2.42
C ARG A 19 -3.90 -4.47 -2.03
N LYS A 20 -2.83 -3.74 -1.75
CA LYS A 20 -2.91 -2.33 -1.37
C LYS A 20 -3.33 -1.44 -2.55
N GLY A 21 -3.80 -0.24 -2.21
CA GLY A 21 -3.95 0.86 -3.17
C GLY A 21 -2.58 1.36 -3.68
N SER A 22 -2.59 2.16 -4.73
CA SER A 22 -1.38 2.82 -5.24
C SER A 22 -0.95 3.97 -4.32
N TRP A 23 0.34 4.27 -4.29
CA TRP A 23 0.88 5.49 -3.68
C TRP A 23 0.60 6.76 -4.49
N GLY A 24 0.17 6.62 -5.75
CA GLY A 24 -0.03 7.70 -6.71
C GLY A 24 1.22 8.04 -7.53
N ALA A 25 2.37 7.41 -7.24
CA ALA A 25 3.60 7.52 -8.01
C ALA A 25 3.57 6.60 -9.24
N TYR A 26 2.65 6.86 -10.18
CA TYR A 26 2.35 5.94 -11.29
C TYR A 26 3.55 5.58 -12.19
N TRP A 27 4.60 6.40 -12.23
CA TRP A 27 5.81 6.06 -12.98
C TRP A 27 6.61 4.91 -12.37
N LEU A 28 6.36 4.57 -11.10
CA LEU A 28 6.93 3.41 -10.40
C LEU A 28 6.04 2.18 -10.50
N GLU A 29 4.79 2.30 -10.96
CA GLU A 29 3.86 1.18 -10.94
C GLU A 29 4.18 0.15 -12.04
N PRO A 30 4.06 -1.16 -11.76
CA PRO A 30 3.66 -1.77 -10.48
C PRO A 30 4.74 -1.64 -9.39
N PHE A 31 4.40 -1.05 -8.25
CA PHE A 31 5.29 -0.93 -7.11
C PHE A 31 4.97 -2.01 -6.10
N ILE A 32 5.95 -2.87 -5.83
CA ILE A 32 5.77 -4.01 -4.92
C ILE A 32 6.51 -3.71 -3.64
N GLU A 33 5.87 -3.96 -2.51
CA GLU A 33 6.44 -3.73 -1.18
C GLU A 33 6.52 -5.06 -0.42
N ILE A 34 7.61 -5.22 0.32
CA ILE A 34 7.82 -6.33 1.26
C ILE A 34 7.96 -5.72 2.65
N GLU A 35 7.24 -6.29 3.60
CA GLU A 35 7.37 -5.96 5.02
C GLU A 35 8.02 -7.13 5.74
N LYS A 36 9.13 -6.86 6.44
CA LYS A 36 9.87 -7.83 7.23
C LYS A 36 10.34 -7.17 8.52
N ASP A 37 10.08 -7.82 9.66
CA ASP A 37 10.47 -7.34 10.99
C ASP A 37 10.01 -5.88 11.28
N GLY A 38 8.83 -5.52 10.75
CA GLY A 38 8.24 -4.18 10.87
C GLY A 38 8.82 -3.12 9.94
N VAL A 39 9.81 -3.46 9.12
CA VAL A 39 10.39 -2.57 8.11
C VAL A 39 9.78 -2.87 6.76
N ARG A 40 9.27 -1.83 6.08
CA ARG A 40 8.68 -1.95 4.75
C ARG A 40 9.53 -1.20 3.73
N THR A 41 9.92 -1.91 2.68
CA THR A 41 10.60 -1.35 1.52
C THR A 41 9.91 -1.80 0.25
N GLY A 42 10.11 -1.08 -0.85
CA GLY A 42 9.50 -1.42 -2.13
C GLY A 42 10.40 -1.18 -3.32
N ALA A 43 10.06 -1.84 -4.42
CA ALA A 43 10.75 -1.76 -5.70
C ALA A 43 9.76 -1.67 -6.85
N SER A 44 10.15 -0.95 -7.91
CA SER A 44 9.36 -0.88 -9.14
C SER A 44 9.57 -2.13 -9.99
N TYR A 45 8.45 -2.69 -10.46
CA TYR A 45 8.38 -3.79 -11.44
C TYR A 45 7.78 -3.33 -12.76
N ARG A 46 7.96 -2.05 -13.09
CA ARG A 46 7.49 -1.47 -14.34
C ARG A 46 8.24 -2.05 -15.53
N ASN A 47 7.49 -2.53 -16.53
CA ASN A 47 8.03 -3.11 -17.78
C ASN A 47 9.05 -4.23 -17.56
N ILE A 48 8.96 -4.96 -16.45
CA ILE A 48 9.83 -6.10 -16.16
C ILE A 48 9.14 -7.39 -16.62
N ASP A 49 9.88 -8.22 -17.35
CA ASP A 49 9.51 -9.61 -17.58
C ASP A 49 9.80 -10.41 -16.30
N LEU A 50 8.78 -11.11 -15.80
CA LEU A 50 8.84 -11.90 -14.57
C LEU A 50 8.81 -13.41 -14.84
N THR A 51 8.89 -13.83 -16.11
CA THR A 51 8.85 -15.25 -16.50
C THR A 51 10.05 -16.05 -15.98
N HIS A 52 11.15 -15.38 -15.63
CA HIS A 52 12.33 -16.01 -15.01
C HIS A 52 12.11 -16.40 -13.55
N LEU A 53 11.12 -15.84 -12.87
CA LEU A 53 10.82 -16.14 -11.47
C LEU A 53 10.05 -17.46 -11.38
N LYS A 54 10.65 -18.49 -10.77
CA LYS A 54 10.06 -19.82 -10.65
C LYS A 54 9.62 -20.15 -9.23
N THR A 55 10.27 -19.55 -8.24
CA THR A 55 9.92 -19.69 -6.82
C THR A 55 9.79 -18.34 -6.12
N ILE A 56 9.33 -18.35 -4.87
CA ILE A 56 9.23 -17.14 -4.06
C ILE A 56 10.63 -16.64 -3.63
N GLU A 57 11.58 -17.54 -3.45
CA GLU A 57 12.99 -17.21 -3.18
C GLU A 57 13.63 -16.49 -4.36
N ASP A 58 13.33 -16.92 -5.60
CA ASP A 58 13.78 -16.21 -6.81
C ASP A 58 13.26 -14.76 -6.80
N PHE A 59 11.99 -14.57 -6.41
CA PHE A 59 11.38 -13.26 -6.32
C PHE A 59 12.05 -12.39 -5.25
N PHE A 60 12.33 -12.93 -4.05
CA PHE A 60 13.02 -12.18 -3.00
C PHE A 60 14.45 -11.77 -3.42
N LEU A 61 15.19 -12.67 -4.08
CA LEU A 61 16.52 -12.33 -4.59
C LEU A 61 16.47 -11.26 -5.69
N ASP A 62 15.49 -11.34 -6.60
CA ASP A 62 15.25 -10.32 -7.63
C ASP A 62 14.87 -8.96 -7.01
N PHE A 63 14.03 -8.98 -5.98
CA PHE A 63 13.59 -7.80 -5.23
C PHE A 63 14.77 -7.07 -4.59
N GLU A 64 15.63 -7.77 -3.86
CA GLU A 64 16.82 -7.18 -3.23
C GLU A 64 17.78 -6.57 -4.26
N LYS A 65 17.97 -7.22 -5.41
CA LYS A 65 18.80 -6.69 -6.51
C LYS A 65 18.29 -5.37 -7.10
N LYS A 66 17.01 -5.03 -6.88
CA LYS A 66 16.43 -3.76 -7.32
C LYS A 66 16.70 -2.60 -6.37
N ASN A 67 17.44 -2.82 -5.27
CA ASN A 67 17.73 -1.83 -4.24
C ASN A 67 16.42 -1.23 -3.68
N PRO A 68 15.61 -2.03 -2.98
CA PRO A 68 14.31 -1.59 -2.50
C PRO A 68 14.47 -0.43 -1.51
N PHE A 69 13.51 0.50 -1.52
CA PHE A 69 13.58 1.74 -0.75
C PHE A 69 12.25 2.03 -0.05
N ASP A 70 12.27 2.90 0.96
CA ASP A 70 11.04 3.42 1.56
C ASP A 70 10.44 4.47 0.62
N ILE A 71 9.25 4.17 0.08
CA ILE A 71 8.53 5.07 -0.81
C ILE A 71 8.12 6.39 -0.14
N ASN A 72 8.03 6.46 1.19
CA ASN A 72 7.74 7.70 1.89
C ASN A 72 8.90 8.69 1.83
N GLU A 73 10.13 8.21 1.60
CA GLU A 73 11.34 9.05 1.58
C GLU A 73 11.64 9.67 0.22
N ILE A 74 10.92 9.29 -0.85
CA ILE A 74 11.09 9.96 -2.14
C ILE A 74 10.47 11.36 -2.10
N ASP A 75 11.15 12.34 -2.72
CA ASP A 75 10.72 13.75 -2.70
C ASP A 75 9.26 13.96 -3.11
N PHE A 76 8.76 13.16 -4.07
CA PHE A 76 7.38 13.25 -4.51
C PHE A 76 6.38 12.97 -3.38
N ILE A 77 6.62 11.96 -2.54
CA ILE A 77 5.73 11.58 -1.45
C ILE A 77 6.01 12.44 -0.23
N LYS A 78 7.29 12.60 0.13
CA LYS A 78 7.75 13.31 1.32
C LYS A 78 7.26 14.75 1.39
N ASN A 79 7.18 15.43 0.24
CA ASN A 79 6.76 16.83 0.16
C ASN A 79 5.23 17.03 0.06
N GLN A 80 4.42 15.97 0.17
CA GLN A 80 2.95 16.07 0.11
C GLN A 80 2.31 16.23 1.48
N ASN A 81 1.32 17.11 1.55
CA ASN A 81 0.37 17.16 2.67
C ASN A 81 -0.82 16.23 2.38
N ARG A 82 -0.65 14.93 2.66
CA ARG A 82 -1.67 13.89 2.37
C ARG A 82 -2.79 13.85 3.41
N ILE A 83 -3.55 14.94 3.59
CA ILE A 83 -4.66 14.98 4.56
C ILE A 83 -5.78 14.03 4.11
N VAL A 84 -6.32 14.24 2.90
CA VAL A 84 -7.35 13.38 2.29
C VAL A 84 -6.79 12.00 1.91
N PHE A 85 -5.54 11.96 1.44
CA PHE A 85 -4.84 10.76 0.97
C PHE A 85 -4.06 10.02 2.08
N SER A 86 -4.31 10.32 3.35
CA SER A 86 -3.52 9.84 4.50
C SER A 86 -3.41 8.30 4.59
N ARG A 87 -4.41 7.58 4.08
CA ARG A 87 -4.46 6.11 4.07
C ARG A 87 -4.08 5.47 2.73
N ILE A 88 -4.01 6.25 1.66
CA ILE A 88 -3.85 5.73 0.30
C ILE A 88 -2.43 5.21 0.10
N GLY A 89 -2.30 3.95 -0.32
CA GLY A 89 -1.03 3.24 -0.49
C GLY A 89 -0.57 2.44 0.74
N GLN A 90 -1.18 2.67 1.90
CA GLN A 90 -0.68 2.16 3.17
C GLN A 90 -1.10 0.71 3.45
N GLN A 91 -2.35 0.34 3.17
CA GLN A 91 -2.86 -1.01 3.46
C GLN A 91 -3.94 -1.47 2.46
N ASP A 92 -4.48 -2.67 2.67
CA ASP A 92 -5.68 -3.17 2.00
C ASP A 92 -6.83 -2.16 2.09
N PRO A 93 -7.35 -1.65 0.96
CA PRO A 93 -8.46 -0.70 0.96
C PRO A 93 -9.77 -1.29 1.50
N LEU A 94 -9.90 -2.62 1.59
CA LEU A 94 -11.10 -3.30 2.10
C LEU A 94 -10.98 -3.72 3.58
N ASP A 95 -9.84 -3.46 4.24
CA ASP A 95 -9.67 -3.75 5.66
C ASP A 95 -10.39 -2.69 6.52
N ILE A 96 -11.59 -3.06 6.98
CA ILE A 96 -12.42 -2.21 7.82
C ILE A 96 -11.79 -1.93 9.20
N ASN A 97 -11.01 -2.87 9.73
CA ASN A 97 -10.35 -2.70 11.03
C ASN A 97 -9.23 -1.69 10.91
N TYR A 98 -8.41 -1.78 9.85
CA TYR A 98 -7.41 -0.77 9.54
C TYR A 98 -8.05 0.60 9.30
N TYR A 99 -9.16 0.67 8.54
CA TYR A 99 -9.89 1.92 8.33
C TYR A 99 -10.29 2.57 9.65
N ARG A 100 -10.92 1.81 10.55
CA ARG A 100 -11.33 2.28 11.89
C ARG A 100 -10.13 2.69 12.76
N ALA A 101 -9.06 1.90 12.77
CA ALA A 101 -7.85 2.20 13.53
C ALA A 101 -7.12 3.46 13.04
N THR A 102 -7.39 3.90 11.81
CA THR A 102 -6.78 5.08 11.17
C THR A 102 -7.80 6.21 10.97
N LYS A 103 -8.64 6.42 11.99
CA LYS A 103 -9.64 7.50 12.10
C LYS A 103 -10.84 7.37 11.15
N GLY A 104 -11.04 6.21 10.55
CA GLY A 104 -12.22 5.91 9.76
C GLY A 104 -13.48 6.00 10.61
N TYR A 105 -14.54 6.55 10.02
CA TYR A 105 -15.83 6.85 10.67
C TYR A 105 -15.82 7.88 11.80
N GLU A 106 -14.68 8.36 12.31
CA GLU A 106 -14.67 9.34 13.42
C GLU A 106 -15.52 10.57 13.10
N SER A 107 -15.31 11.19 11.93
CA SER A 107 -16.10 12.36 11.51
C SER A 107 -17.58 12.04 11.26
N LEU A 108 -17.89 10.81 10.83
CA LEU A 108 -19.28 10.37 10.66
C LEU A 108 -19.97 10.26 12.02
N ILE A 109 -19.31 9.66 13.01
CA ILE A 109 -19.82 9.53 14.37
C ILE A 109 -20.06 10.92 14.97
N THR A 110 -19.09 11.83 14.84
CA THR A 110 -19.26 13.22 15.29
C THR A 110 -20.44 13.92 14.60
N ALA A 111 -20.61 13.76 13.28
CA ALA A 111 -21.73 14.35 12.55
C ALA A 111 -23.09 13.83 13.04
N LEU A 112 -23.17 12.54 13.40
CA LEU A 112 -24.38 11.94 13.96
C LEU A 112 -24.70 12.46 15.36
N GLU A 113 -23.68 12.78 16.16
CA GLU A 113 -23.84 13.33 17.53
C GLU A 113 -24.30 14.78 17.53
N ILE A 114 -23.72 15.62 16.66
CA ILE A 114 -24.00 17.07 16.60
C ILE A 114 -25.24 17.42 15.76
N GLY A 115 -25.70 16.47 14.93
CA GLY A 115 -26.87 16.64 14.07
C GLY A 115 -26.60 17.47 12.80
N HIS A 116 -27.65 17.62 11.98
CA HIS A 116 -27.50 18.15 10.62
C HIS A 116 -27.07 19.62 10.59
N GLN A 117 -27.60 20.48 11.47
CA GLN A 117 -27.35 21.92 11.41
C GLN A 117 -25.91 22.23 11.80
N GLU A 118 -25.44 21.71 12.94
CA GLU A 118 -24.05 21.91 13.38
C GLU A 118 -23.03 21.27 12.43
N THR A 119 -23.41 20.19 11.74
CA THR A 119 -22.57 19.61 10.68
C THR A 119 -22.44 20.55 9.49
N ILE A 120 -23.55 21.16 9.03
CA ILE A 120 -23.53 22.13 7.92
C ILE A 120 -22.67 23.34 8.29
N ASP A 121 -22.76 23.83 9.52
CA ASP A 121 -22.01 25.01 9.99
C ASP A 121 -20.49 24.75 10.09
N LYS A 122 -20.03 23.49 10.01
CA LYS A 122 -18.61 23.08 10.11
C LYS A 122 -17.92 22.81 8.76
N ILE A 123 -18.67 22.82 7.65
CA ILE A 123 -18.16 22.59 6.28
C ILE A 123 -17.85 23.93 5.62
#